data_AF-A0A925VLZ9-F1
#
_entry.id   AF-A0A925VLZ9-F1
#
_cell.length_a   1.000
_cell.length_b   1.000
_cell.length_c   1.000
_cell.angle_alpha   90.00
_cell.angle_beta   90.00
_cell.angle_gamma   90.00
#
_symmetry.space_group_name_H-M   'P 1'
#
loop_
_entity.id
_entity.type
_entity.pdbx_description
1 polymer ?
#
loop_
_entity_poly.entity_id
_entity_poly.type
_entity_poly.pdbx_seq_one_letter_code
_entity_poly.pdbx_strand_id
1 'polypeptide(L)'
;MPSKLRPGDWDYYFGPKTPRRGGPLRALSNLLIFGVVLTLLGVGGVFALRSYGEQQARVQQTAVAVATGNVIELQVRTARALGARLARAAVAVQQSTAA
;
A
#
# COMPACT_ATOMS: atom_id res chain seq x y z
N MET A 1 42.54 -29.20 22.30
CA MET A 1 43.55 -28.55 23.17
C MET A 1 43.40 -27.05 23.00
N PRO A 2 43.16 -26.25 24.06
CA PRO A 2 43.04 -24.80 23.91
C PRO A 2 44.40 -24.28 23.47
N SER A 3 44.45 -23.44 22.43
CA SER A 3 45.69 -22.83 21.97
C SER A 3 46.28 -22.03 23.13
N LYS A 4 47.40 -22.50 23.71
CA LYS A 4 48.12 -21.79 24.76
C LYS A 4 48.37 -20.36 24.29
N LEU A 5 47.93 -19.38 25.09
CA LEU A 5 48.33 -17.98 24.94
C LEU A 5 49.85 -17.94 24.84
N ARG A 6 50.36 -17.48 23.70
CA ARG A 6 51.80 -17.31 23.52
C ARG A 6 52.25 -16.15 24.40
N PRO A 7 53.46 -16.20 24.98
CA PRO A 7 53.95 -15.13 25.87
C PRO A 7 53.89 -13.73 25.26
N GLY A 8 53.97 -13.61 23.93
CA GLY A 8 53.86 -12.34 23.20
C GLY A 8 52.44 -11.91 22.80
N ASP A 9 51.41 -12.72 23.08
CA ASP A 9 50.02 -12.37 22.72
C ASP A 9 49.52 -11.17 23.53
N TRP A 10 49.98 -11.02 24.78
CA TRP A 10 49.62 -9.88 25.62
C TRP A 10 50.11 -8.56 25.02
N ASP A 11 51.36 -8.50 24.58
CA ASP A 11 51.92 -7.32 23.91
C ASP A 11 51.31 -7.09 22.52
N TYR A 12 50.89 -8.16 21.84
CA TYR A 12 50.25 -8.06 20.52
C TYR A 12 48.82 -7.51 20.60
N TYR A 13 48.05 -7.87 21.63
CA TYR A 13 46.65 -7.45 21.81
C TYR A 13 46.46 -6.20 22.68
N PHE A 14 47.45 -5.84 23.50
CA PHE A 14 47.34 -4.69 24.42
C PHE A 14 48.52 -3.71 24.34
N GLY A 15 49.52 -3.97 23.49
CA GLY A 15 50.66 -3.08 23.30
C GLY A 15 50.34 -1.84 22.44
N PRO A 16 51.25 -0.85 22.39
CA PRO A 16 51.03 0.40 21.65
C PRO A 16 50.92 0.23 20.12
N LYS A 17 51.35 -0.92 19.58
CA LYS A 17 51.24 -1.28 18.15
C LYS A 17 50.05 -2.20 17.84
N THR A 18 49.16 -2.44 18.81
CA THR A 18 47.97 -3.28 18.62
C THR A 18 47.11 -2.71 17.48
N PRO A 19 46.54 -3.56 16.59
CA PRO A 19 45.58 -3.12 15.60
C PRO A 19 44.47 -2.32 16.30
N ARG A 20 44.30 -1.04 15.94
CA ARG A 20 43.23 -0.19 16.47
C ARG A 20 41.87 -0.70 15.98
N ARG A 21 41.38 -1.79 16.57
CA ARG A 21 40.02 -2.26 16.42
C ARG A 21 39.13 -1.14 16.95
N GLY A 22 38.16 -0.71 16.13
CA GLY A 22 37.27 0.40 16.49
C GLY A 22 36.78 0.24 17.92
N GLY A 23 37.10 1.20 18.78
CA GLY A 23 36.83 1.09 20.20
C GLY A 23 35.34 1.04 20.53
N PRO A 24 34.98 0.81 21.81
CA PRO A 24 33.60 0.70 22.26
C PRO A 24 32.74 1.92 21.85
N LEU A 25 33.32 3.12 21.80
CA LEU A 25 32.66 4.34 21.29
C LEU A 25 32.23 4.22 19.83
N ARG A 26 33.06 3.63 18.97
CA ARG A 26 32.73 3.44 17.54
C ARG A 26 31.67 2.37 17.37
N ALA A 27 31.69 1.33 18.19
CA ALA A 27 30.64 0.32 18.22
C ALA A 27 29.29 0.92 18.66
N LEU A 28 29.29 1.76 19.70
CA LEU A 28 28.09 2.44 20.19
C LEU A 28 27.52 3.41 19.14
N SER A 29 28.40 4.17 18.47
CA SER A 29 27.99 5.03 17.35
C SER A 29 27.37 4.23 16.21
N ASN A 30 27.96 3.10 15.83
CA ASN A 30 27.43 2.24 14.78
C ASN A 30 26.06 1.67 15.18
N LEU A 31 25.89 1.26 16.45
CA LEU A 31 24.62 0.76 16.96
C LEU A 31 23.52 1.83 16.88
N LEU A 32 23.83 3.07 17.26
CA LEU A 32 22.89 4.20 17.15
C LEU A 32 22.50 4.46 15.70
N ILE A 33 23.48 4.54 14.80
CA ILE A 33 23.22 4.74 13.37
C ILE A 33 22.33 3.62 12.83
N PHE A 34 22.66 2.37 13.16
CA PHE A 34 21.88 1.21 12.73
C PHE A 34 20.45 1.24 13.27
N GLY A 35 20.28 1.62 14.54
CA GLY A 35 18.96 1.80 15.17
C GLY A 35 18.12 2.87 14.48
N VAL A 36 18.73 4.00 14.14
CA VAL A 36 18.06 5.09 13.40
C VAL A 36 17.63 4.62 12.01
N VAL A 37 18.52 3.92 11.28
CA VAL A 37 18.21 3.39 9.95
C VAL A 37 17.05 2.40 10.00
N LEU A 38 17.05 1.46 10.97
CA LEU A 38 15.95 0.51 11.13
C LEU A 38 14.64 1.19 11.49
N THR A 39 14.69 2.23 12.33
CA THR A 39 13.48 2.97 12.72
C THR A 39 12.90 3.73 11.53
N LEU A 40 13.75 4.38 10.73
CA LEU A 40 13.35 5.05 9.49
C LEU A 40 12.76 4.05 8.48
N LEU A 41 13.36 2.88 8.32
CA LEU A 41 12.83 1.84 7.44
C LEU A 41 11.50 1.29 7.95
N GLY A 42 11.38 1.02 9.26
CA GLY A 42 10.16 0.49 9.85
C GLY A 42 8.99 1.47 9.73
N VAL A 43 9.17 2.70 10.22
CA VAL A 43 8.14 3.74 10.17
C VAL A 43 7.84 4.15 8.72
N GLY A 44 8.88 4.37 7.92
CA GLY A 44 8.74 4.72 6.50
C GLY A 44 8.06 3.63 5.69
N GLY A 45 8.39 2.36 5.94
CA GLY A 45 7.76 1.21 5.28
C GLY A 45 6.27 1.09 5.62
N VAL A 46 5.90 1.22 6.89
CA VAL A 46 4.49 1.21 7.32
C VAL A 46 3.72 2.39 6.71
N PHE A 47 4.31 3.59 6.73
CA PHE A 47 3.70 4.78 6.14
C PHE A 47 3.47 4.61 4.62
N ALA A 48 4.47 4.10 3.91
CA ALA A 48 4.37 3.84 2.48
C ALA A 48 3.24 2.84 2.18
N LEU A 49 3.22 1.69 2.86
CA LEU A 49 2.16 0.67 2.66
C LEU A 49 0.76 1.22 2.93
N ARG A 50 0.60 2.03 3.97
CA ARG A 50 -0.69 2.68 4.29
C ARG A 50 -1.12 3.64 3.19
N SER A 51 -0.20 4.46 2.68
CA SER A 51 -0.50 5.41 1.59
C SER A 51 -0.91 4.71 0.29
N TYR A 52 -0.30 3.56 -0.04
CA TYR A 52 -0.71 2.73 -1.17
C TYR A 52 -2.10 2.13 -0.97
N GLY A 53 -2.41 1.66 0.25
CA GLY A 53 -3.74 1.14 0.59
C GLY A 53 -4.83 2.19 0.45
N GLU A 54 -4.58 3.42 0.89
CA GLU A 54 -5.53 4.54 0.76
C GLU A 54 -5.78 4.92 -0.72
N GLN A 55 -4.74 4.87 -1.55
CA GLN A 55 -4.90 5.09 -3.00
C GLN A 55 -5.75 4.00 -3.65
N GLN A 56 -5.51 2.73 -3.31
CA GLN A 56 -6.33 1.64 -3.83
C GLN A 56 -7.78 1.72 -3.34
N ALA A 57 -8.00 2.09 -2.08
CA ALA A 57 -9.35 2.29 -1.54
C ALA A 57 -10.11 3.39 -2.30
N ARG A 58 -9.44 4.50 -2.63
CA ARG A 58 -10.04 5.58 -3.45
C ARG A 58 -10.37 5.12 -4.86
N VAL A 59 -9.47 4.36 -5.51
CA VAL A 59 -9.71 3.82 -6.85
C VAL A 59 -10.89 2.83 -6.84
N GLN A 60 -10.95 1.95 -5.84
CA GLN A 60 -12.07 1.00 -5.71
C GLN A 60 -13.40 1.71 -5.44
N GLN A 61 -13.42 2.70 -4.55
CA GLN A 61 -14.63 3.50 -4.29
C GLN A 61 -15.11 4.23 -5.55
N THR A 62 -14.18 4.75 -6.35
CA THR A 62 -14.49 5.40 -7.62
C THR A 62 -15.04 4.40 -8.64
N ALA A 63 -14.42 3.22 -8.75
CA ALA A 63 -14.88 2.16 -9.66
C ALA A 63 -16.29 1.66 -9.31
N VAL A 64 -16.58 1.47 -8.02
CA VAL A 64 -17.92 1.08 -7.54
C VAL A 64 -18.93 2.19 -7.82
N ALA A 65 -18.61 3.45 -7.50
CA ALA A 65 -19.51 4.59 -7.75
C ALA A 65 -19.85 4.74 -9.24
N VAL A 66 -18.87 4.60 -10.14
CA VAL A 66 -19.07 4.65 -11.59
C VAL A 66 -19.91 3.46 -12.07
N ALA A 67 -19.62 2.25 -11.60
CA ALA A 67 -20.39 1.06 -11.97
C ALA A 67 -21.86 1.17 -11.53
N THR A 68 -22.10 1.57 -10.27
CA THR A 68 -23.45 1.78 -9.74
C THR A 68 -24.19 2.89 -10.48
N GLY A 69 -23.53 4.02 -10.75
CA GLY A 69 -24.11 5.13 -11.51
C GLY A 69 -24.55 4.72 -12.93
N ASN A 70 -23.69 3.99 -13.64
CA ASN A 70 -24.01 3.48 -14.98
C ASN A 70 -25.21 2.52 -14.96
N VAL A 71 -25.33 1.66 -13.95
CA VAL A 71 -26.47 0.73 -13.81
C VAL A 71 -27.78 1.49 -13.60
N ILE A 72 -27.79 2.49 -12.71
CA ILE A 72 -28.98 3.32 -12.45
C ILE A 72 -29.40 4.05 -13.73
N GLU A 73 -28.43 4.63 -14.46
CA GLU A 73 -28.73 5.33 -15.71
C GLU A 73 -29.32 4.39 -16.77
N LEU A 74 -28.77 3.19 -16.91
CA LEU A 74 -29.27 2.17 -17.83
C LEU A 74 -30.70 1.73 -17.47
N GLN A 75 -30.98 1.55 -16.18
CA GLN A 75 -32.32 1.22 -15.68
C GLN A 75 -33.33 2.33 -16.00
N VAL A 76 -32.98 3.59 -15.77
CA VAL A 76 -33.86 4.73 -16.08
C VAL A 76 -34.13 4.84 -17.59
N ARG A 77 -33.09 4.68 -18.42
CA ARG A 77 -33.25 4.67 -19.89
C ARG A 77 -34.17 3.53 -20.34
N THR A 78 -34.03 2.35 -19.74
CA THR A 78 -34.87 1.17 -20.04
C THR A 78 -36.31 1.38 -19.59
N ALA A 79 -36.53 1.92 -18.39
CA ALA A 79 -37.86 2.23 -17.88
C ALA A 79 -38.59 3.26 -18.76
N ARG A 80 -37.89 4.32 -19.20
CA ARG A 80 -38.44 5.31 -20.15
C ARG A 80 -38.76 4.68 -21.50
N ALA A 81 -37.90 3.79 -22.02
CA ALA A 81 -38.14 3.10 -23.28
C ALA A 81 -39.37 2.19 -23.22
N LEU A 82 -39.56 1.45 -22.11
CA LEU A 82 -40.76 0.63 -21.89
C LEU A 82 -42.03 1.48 -21.77
N GLY A 83 -41.98 2.57 -20.99
CA GLY A 83 -43.11 3.50 -20.87
C GLY A 83 -43.52 4.10 -22.21
N ALA A 84 -42.55 4.51 -23.04
CA ALA A 84 -42.81 5.03 -24.38
C ALA A 84 -43.43 3.97 -25.32
N ARG A 85 -43.03 2.69 -25.20
CA ARG A 85 -43.63 1.59 -25.98
C ARG A 85 -45.08 1.35 -25.57
N LEU A 86 -45.36 1.31 -24.27
CA LEU A 86 -46.72 1.11 -23.76
C LEU A 86 -47.65 2.27 -24.14
N ALA A 87 -47.18 3.52 -24.05
CA ALA A 87 -47.95 4.69 -24.46
C ALA A 87 -48.32 4.64 -25.95
N ARG A 88 -47.37 4.26 -26.83
CA ARG A 88 -47.66 4.10 -28.27
C ARG A 88 -48.65 2.98 -28.54
N ALA A 89 -48.52 1.85 -27.83
CA ALA A 89 -49.44 0.73 -27.97
C ALA A 89 -50.88 1.12 -27.55
N ALA A 90 -51.03 1.85 -26.44
CA ALA A 90 -52.33 2.34 -25.99
C ALA A 90 -53.01 3.25 -27.03
N VAL A 91 -52.25 4.17 -27.63
CA VAL A 91 -52.78 5.06 -28.70
C VAL A 91 -53.21 4.26 -29.93
N ALA A 92 -52.40 3.27 -30.36
CA ALA A 92 -52.74 2.43 -31.51
C ALA A 92 -54.02 1.61 -31.27
N VAL A 93 -54.19 1.05 -30.06
CA VAL A 93 -55.42 0.35 -29.67
C VAL A 93 -56.63 1.29 -29.73
N GLN A 94 -56.51 2.50 -29.21
CA GLN A 94 -57.61 3.47 -29.18
C GLN A 94 -58.02 3.97 -30.57
N GLN A 95 -57.08 4.03 -31.51
CA GLN A 95 -57.40 4.32 -32.92
C GLN A 95 -58.11 3.15 -33.61
N SER A 96 -57.80 1.91 -33.23
CA SER A 96 -58.44 0.72 -33.81
C SER A 96 -59.89 0.51 -33.34
N THR A 97 -60.28 1.02 -32.18
CA THR A 97 -61.66 0.96 -31.67
C THR A 97 -62.55 2.13 -32.12
N ALA A 98 -61.97 3.18 -32.70
CA ALA A 98 -62.69 4.35 -33.20
C ALA A 98 -62.99 4.30 -34.71
N ALA A 99 -62.52 3.25 -35.40
CA ALA A 99 -62.75 2.98 -36.83
C ALA A 99 -63.76 1.83 -36.99
#